data_AF-A0A952UGA6-F1
#
_entry.id   AF-A0A952UGA6-F1
#
_cell.length_a   1.000
_cell.length_b   1.000
_cell.length_c   1.000
_cell.angle_alpha   90.00
_cell.angle_beta   90.00
_cell.angle_gamma   90.00
#
_symmetry.space_group_name_H-M   'P 1'
#
loop_
_entity.id
_entity.type
_entity.pdbx_description
1 polymer ?
#
loop_
_entity_poly.entity_id
_entity_poly.type
_entity_poly.pdbx_seq_one_letter_code
_entity_poly.pdbx_strand_id
1 'polypeptide(L)'
;MASSVLGECLDLVLEAKLDEALSKLAAEFAAATQQGAASRIAGVAAFASAIAGRHEAAKRWSELARGGADDVGSRAITSAVEQFSACVAPPGEGGTRHGEVTFDPAWPDEDGCVGGYLAIEASMSSGRLIDAERWANEYVARRWTSSLQAPIFARIGLARALAFQGKVGEAVDVVSLAQEEAESYGGLAARMLAAATGAYIEAQRENGAETERLATLVVALDPDPRSYVPVGAHILCAYGLAAVGNTDRAAQIVLHASGGAALPRLQTVDRAYAYELLATAAIESGDLRAARGWGRRVAPLQIHDMAAAAVERTLSRIDVASGNNESGAERAAISAARALIAGGRLDATRARVLEAAALAATGARGAAVAGLRDAADEATLLGAIAVRNWSARELRRLGRRLRPAAGAGWQVLSEREQQVTLLAAEGYSNRMIGQALFLSGRTVQNHLSRALIALGATSRSAIPASLGRSRISSELDGLTERQRQVASLVAQGRSNRAISEELGISNKTVEKHIQAIFSRWHVSSRTGIANRVLLPLPTDQSKPA
;
A
#
# COMPACT_ATOMS: atom_id res chain seq x y z
N MET A 1 -7.24 29.97 14.08
CA MET A 1 -6.46 29.50 15.24
C MET A 1 -5.01 29.56 14.82
N ALA A 2 -4.17 30.26 15.58
CA ALA A 2 -2.79 30.52 15.16
C ALA A 2 -1.94 29.25 15.40
N SER A 3 -1.18 28.85 14.38
CA SER A 3 -0.15 27.81 14.48
C SER A 3 0.94 28.28 15.45
N SER A 4 1.56 27.35 16.16
CA SER A 4 2.68 27.68 17.05
C SER A 4 3.94 27.91 16.22
N VAL A 5 4.94 28.64 16.72
CA VAL A 5 6.18 28.91 15.96
C VAL A 5 6.85 27.61 15.51
N LEU A 6 6.92 26.61 16.39
CA LEU A 6 7.49 25.31 16.06
C LEU A 6 6.64 24.55 15.04
N GLY A 7 5.31 24.62 15.17
CA GLY A 7 4.38 24.00 14.23
C GLY A 7 4.40 24.65 12.85
N GLU A 8 4.54 25.97 12.74
CA GLU A 8 4.73 26.68 11.48
C GLU A 8 6.04 26.25 10.80
N CYS A 9 7.12 26.09 11.58
CA CYS A 9 8.38 25.59 11.05
C CYS A 9 8.23 24.14 10.56
N LEU A 10 7.51 23.29 11.30
CA LEU A 10 7.22 21.93 10.86
C LEU A 10 6.38 21.91 9.57
N ASP A 11 5.38 22.78 9.45
CA ASP A 11 4.58 22.92 8.22
C ASP A 11 5.47 23.27 7.01
N LEU A 12 6.42 24.20 7.16
CA LEU A 12 7.40 24.52 6.11
C LEU A 12 8.26 23.29 5.73
N VAL A 13 8.69 22.49 6.71
CA VAL A 13 9.44 21.25 6.46
C VAL A 13 8.60 20.25 5.67
N LEU A 14 7.35 20.03 6.10
CA LEU A 14 6.43 19.08 5.48
C LEU A 14 5.98 19.51 4.07
N GLU A 15 5.91 20.81 3.82
CA GLU A 15 5.68 21.39 2.49
C GLU A 15 6.94 21.43 1.60
N ALA A 16 8.04 20.82 2.05
CA ALA A 16 9.33 20.77 1.37
C ALA A 16 9.98 22.16 1.11
N LYS A 17 9.63 23.17 1.92
CA LYS A 17 10.25 24.51 1.93
C LYS A 17 11.45 24.55 2.90
N LEU A 18 12.41 23.65 2.68
CA LEU A 18 13.45 23.33 3.67
C LEU A 18 14.41 24.50 3.98
N ASP A 19 14.77 25.32 2.98
CA ASP A 19 15.66 26.47 3.22
C ASP A 19 14.99 27.59 4.02
N GLU A 20 13.70 27.82 3.76
CA GLU A 20 12.88 28.75 4.54
C GLU A 20 12.71 28.26 5.98
N ALA A 21 12.37 26.98 6.15
CA ALA A 21 12.25 26.33 7.46
C ALA A 21 13.54 26.44 8.27
N LEU A 22 14.69 26.06 7.69
CA LEU A 22 15.99 26.09 8.37
C LEU A 22 16.43 27.51 8.73
N SER A 23 16.16 28.49 7.87
CA SER A 23 16.47 29.90 8.16
C SER A 23 15.63 30.41 9.34
N LYS A 24 14.33 30.09 9.36
CA LYS A 24 13.43 30.45 10.47
C LYS A 24 13.84 29.76 11.77
N LEU A 25 14.06 28.45 11.74
CA LEU A 25 14.50 27.66 12.90
C LEU A 25 15.82 28.19 13.50
N ALA A 26 16.78 28.59 12.66
CA ALA A 26 18.04 29.16 13.15
C ALA A 26 17.82 30.51 13.86
N ALA A 27 16.94 31.36 13.35
CA ALA A 27 16.58 32.63 13.98
C ALA A 27 15.86 32.43 15.32
N GLU A 28 14.88 31.53 15.35
CA GLU A 28 14.12 31.18 16.57
C GLU A 28 15.03 30.54 17.63
N PHE A 29 15.97 29.67 17.21
CA PHE A 29 16.94 29.08 18.12
C PHE A 29 17.83 30.15 18.79
N ALA A 30 18.28 31.15 18.03
CA ALA A 30 19.10 32.24 18.56
C ALA A 30 18.32 33.16 19.51
N ALA A 31 17.01 33.29 19.32
CA ALA A 31 16.12 34.08 20.17
C ALA A 31 15.62 33.34 21.42
N ALA A 32 15.75 32.00 21.47
CA ALA A 32 15.25 31.18 22.56
C ALA A 32 15.99 31.44 23.88
N THR A 33 15.23 31.78 24.92
CA THR A 33 15.77 32.06 26.27
C THR A 33 15.68 30.87 27.23
N GLN A 34 14.82 29.89 26.93
CA GLN A 34 14.64 28.67 27.72
C GLN A 34 15.36 27.49 27.04
N GLN A 35 16.09 26.69 27.82
CA GLN A 35 16.88 25.56 27.31
C GLN A 35 15.99 24.53 26.59
N GLY A 36 14.89 24.10 27.22
CA GLY A 36 13.93 23.20 26.59
C GLY A 36 13.33 23.74 25.28
N ALA A 37 13.05 25.04 25.19
CA ALA A 37 12.50 25.63 23.96
C ALA A 37 13.54 25.61 22.82
N ALA A 38 14.79 26.01 23.13
CA ALA A 38 15.91 25.92 22.20
C ALA A 38 16.15 24.47 21.74
N SER A 39 16.03 23.50 22.66
CA SER A 39 16.16 22.07 22.35
C SER A 39 15.12 21.58 21.34
N ARG A 40 13.84 21.93 21.51
CA ARG A 40 12.77 21.57 20.56
C ARG A 40 13.03 22.13 19.15
N ILE A 41 13.43 23.40 19.07
CA ILE A 41 13.75 24.08 17.81
C ILE A 41 14.94 23.39 17.13
N ALA A 42 16.01 23.12 17.88
CA ALA A 42 17.15 22.38 17.37
C ALA A 42 16.75 20.97 16.89
N GLY A 43 15.81 20.32 17.58
CA GLY A 43 15.26 19.03 17.16
C GLY A 43 14.59 19.10 15.78
N VAL A 44 13.68 20.05 15.57
CA VAL A 44 13.03 20.24 14.26
C VAL A 44 14.04 20.66 13.19
N ALA A 45 15.06 21.45 13.52
CA ALA A 45 16.15 21.79 12.60
C ALA A 45 17.02 20.59 12.21
N ALA A 46 17.24 19.65 13.13
CA ALA A 46 17.91 18.39 12.86
C ALA A 46 17.10 17.55 11.86
N PHE A 47 15.80 17.40 12.11
CA PHE A 47 14.88 16.69 11.22
C PHE A 47 14.84 17.31 9.81
N ALA A 48 14.68 18.64 9.73
CA ALA A 48 14.69 19.37 8.45
C ALA A 48 16.01 19.18 7.69
N SER A 49 17.15 19.24 8.39
CA SER A 49 18.47 19.03 7.80
C SER A 49 18.65 17.59 7.30
N ALA A 50 18.14 16.61 8.03
CA ALA A 50 18.20 15.21 7.65
C ALA A 50 17.39 14.93 6.37
N ILE A 51 16.17 15.48 6.30
CA ILE A 51 15.31 15.43 5.09
C ILE A 51 15.95 16.15 3.91
N ALA A 52 16.68 17.24 4.15
CA ALA A 52 17.43 17.97 3.12
C ALA A 52 18.70 17.26 2.63
N GLY A 53 19.04 16.08 3.16
CA GLY A 53 20.29 15.39 2.85
C GLY A 53 21.54 16.08 3.43
N ARG A 54 21.36 16.98 4.41
CA ARG A 54 22.44 17.73 5.07
C ARG A 54 22.85 17.02 6.37
N HIS A 55 23.35 15.78 6.27
CA HIS A 55 23.55 14.88 7.42
C HIS A 55 24.50 15.46 8.49
N GLU A 56 25.58 16.13 8.09
CA GLU A 56 26.49 16.81 9.03
C GLU A 56 25.79 17.96 9.79
N ALA A 57 24.92 18.71 9.12
CA ALA A 57 24.14 19.76 9.78
C ALA A 57 23.09 19.15 10.70
N ALA A 58 22.44 18.07 10.29
CA ALA A 58 21.48 17.34 11.12
C ALA A 58 22.13 16.86 12.41
N LYS A 59 23.34 16.28 12.34
CA LYS A 59 24.11 15.83 13.50
C LYS A 59 24.40 16.98 14.48
N ARG A 60 24.87 18.13 13.98
CA ARG A 60 25.14 19.30 14.83
C ARG A 60 23.88 19.79 15.53
N TRP A 61 22.75 19.85 14.82
CA TRP A 61 21.46 20.22 15.40
C TRP A 61 20.99 19.21 16.45
N SER A 62 21.16 17.91 16.21
CA SER A 62 20.87 16.86 17.20
C SER A 62 21.71 17.01 18.46
N GLU A 63 23.01 17.32 18.33
CA GLU A 63 23.90 17.54 19.48
C GLU A 63 23.47 18.75 20.32
N LEU A 64 23.03 19.84 19.66
CA LEU A 64 22.47 21.02 20.32
C LEU A 64 21.14 20.69 21.02
N ALA A 65 20.24 19.96 20.35
CA ALA A 65 18.97 19.53 20.91
C ALA A 65 19.17 18.72 22.20
N ARG A 66 20.08 17.73 22.15
CA ARG A 66 20.44 16.89 23.28
C ARG A 66 21.10 17.66 24.42
N GLY A 67 21.96 18.63 24.12
CA GLY A 67 22.61 19.47 25.14
C GLY A 67 21.63 20.36 25.92
N GLY A 68 20.51 20.76 25.30
CA GLY A 68 19.50 21.62 25.91
C GLY A 68 18.24 20.91 26.42
N ALA A 69 18.14 19.57 26.29
CA ALA A 69 16.93 18.84 26.64
C ALA A 69 16.76 18.70 28.17
N ASP A 70 15.92 19.53 28.77
CA ASP A 70 15.71 19.65 30.22
C ASP A 70 14.36 19.09 30.70
N ASP A 71 13.38 18.92 29.79
CA ASP A 71 12.03 18.44 30.08
C ASP A 71 11.64 17.19 29.27
N VAL A 72 10.48 16.60 29.57
CA VAL A 72 10.05 15.34 28.94
C VAL A 72 9.80 15.51 27.44
N GLY A 73 9.17 16.62 27.01
CA GLY A 73 8.87 16.89 25.61
C GLY A 73 10.13 17.14 24.78
N SER A 74 11.06 17.95 25.30
CA SER A 74 12.36 18.20 24.63
C SER A 74 13.21 16.94 24.50
N ARG A 75 13.23 16.07 25.52
CA ARG A 75 13.90 14.75 25.45
C ARG A 75 13.26 13.81 24.41
N ALA A 76 11.94 13.76 24.35
CA ALA A 76 11.22 12.91 23.41
C ALA A 76 11.44 13.33 21.95
N ILE A 77 11.34 14.64 21.66
CA ILE A 77 11.65 15.21 20.33
C ILE A 77 13.09 14.89 19.95
N THR A 78 14.05 15.12 20.86
CA THR A 78 15.47 14.83 20.63
C THR A 78 15.70 13.36 20.26
N SER A 79 15.16 12.42 21.05
CA SER A 79 15.26 10.98 20.80
C SER A 79 14.69 10.59 19.43
N ALA A 80 13.50 11.11 19.09
CA ALA A 80 12.87 10.85 17.80
C ALA A 80 13.73 11.33 16.62
N VAL A 81 14.27 12.55 16.67
CA VAL A 81 15.06 13.10 15.56
C VAL A 81 16.46 12.50 15.45
N GLU A 82 17.10 12.13 16.56
CA GLU A 82 18.36 11.39 16.55
C GLU A 82 18.16 10.02 15.90
N GLN A 83 17.07 9.34 16.26
CA GLN A 83 16.74 8.07 15.65
C GLN A 83 16.42 8.19 14.15
N PHE A 84 15.60 9.17 13.76
CA PHE A 84 15.30 9.41 12.36
C PHE A 84 16.58 9.70 11.57
N SER A 85 17.40 10.65 12.04
CA SER A 85 18.65 11.08 11.40
C SER A 85 19.63 9.92 11.23
N ALA A 86 19.75 9.05 12.24
CA ALA A 86 20.58 7.86 12.15
C ALA A 86 20.12 6.86 11.08
N CYS A 87 18.82 6.79 10.79
CA CYS A 87 18.26 5.88 9.78
C CYS A 87 18.34 6.45 8.35
N VAL A 88 18.24 7.77 8.20
CA VAL A 88 18.29 8.45 6.88
C VAL A 88 19.68 8.95 6.50
N ALA A 89 20.72 8.64 7.27
CA ALA A 89 22.09 8.95 6.89
C ALA A 89 22.68 7.81 6.03
N PRO A 90 23.62 8.13 5.12
CA PRO A 90 24.43 7.12 4.44
C PRO A 90 25.16 6.21 5.44
N PRO A 91 25.49 4.96 5.05
CA PRO A 91 26.27 4.06 5.90
C PRO A 91 27.60 4.71 6.34
N GLY A 92 27.83 4.76 7.66
CA GLY A 92 29.03 5.38 8.25
C GLY A 92 28.90 6.88 8.57
N GLU A 93 27.86 7.55 8.07
CA GLU A 93 27.56 8.97 8.37
C GLU A 93 26.42 9.13 9.40
N GLY A 94 25.76 8.04 9.77
CA GLY A 94 24.71 8.04 10.78
C GLY A 94 25.23 8.30 12.19
N GLY A 95 24.53 9.17 12.92
CA GLY A 95 24.74 9.35 14.35
C GLY A 95 24.36 8.09 15.16
N THR A 96 24.80 8.02 16.41
CA THR A 96 24.37 6.96 17.33
C THR A 96 22.87 7.11 17.64
N ARG A 97 22.14 6.00 17.64
CA ARG A 97 20.77 5.98 18.17
C ARG A 97 20.83 6.17 19.69
N HIS A 98 20.15 7.17 20.20
CA HIS A 98 20.09 7.47 21.63
C HIS A 98 18.65 7.48 22.11
N GLY A 99 18.39 6.85 23.26
CA GLY A 99 17.09 6.87 23.91
C GLY A 99 16.02 6.00 23.23
N GLU A 100 14.92 5.82 23.96
CA GLU A 100 13.70 5.21 23.43
C GLU A 100 12.82 6.32 22.84
N VAL A 101 12.14 6.03 21.72
CA VAL A 101 11.17 6.97 21.13
C VAL A 101 9.85 6.82 21.87
N THR A 102 9.40 7.92 22.47
CA THR A 102 8.17 7.97 23.26
C THR A 102 7.26 9.09 22.76
N PHE A 103 5.97 8.89 22.96
CA PHE A 103 4.93 9.88 22.70
C PHE A 103 3.86 9.74 23.78
N ASP A 104 3.32 10.88 24.23
CA ASP A 104 2.18 10.92 25.15
C ASP A 104 1.13 11.90 24.59
N PRO A 105 -0.06 11.40 24.21
CA PRO A 105 -1.13 12.24 23.66
C PRO A 105 -1.70 13.24 24.68
N ALA A 106 -1.34 13.17 25.96
CA ALA A 106 -1.75 14.13 27.00
C ALA A 106 -0.84 15.37 27.08
N TRP A 107 0.27 15.42 26.34
CA TRP A 107 1.16 16.59 26.31
C TRP A 107 0.46 17.87 25.81
N PRO A 108 1.02 19.06 26.12
CA PRO A 108 0.57 20.33 25.54
C PRO A 108 0.48 20.26 24.01
N ASP A 109 -0.39 21.08 23.40
CA ASP A 109 -0.71 20.97 21.96
C ASP A 109 0.54 21.04 21.06
N GLU A 110 1.45 21.96 21.31
CA GLU A 110 2.68 22.11 20.51
C GLU A 110 3.60 20.89 20.62
N ASP A 111 3.92 20.47 21.85
CA ASP A 111 4.81 19.34 22.13
C ASP A 111 4.23 18.01 21.62
N GLY A 112 2.94 17.78 21.85
CA GLY A 112 2.25 16.58 21.38
C GLY A 112 2.11 16.55 19.86
N CYS A 113 1.81 17.69 19.23
CA CYS A 113 1.66 17.79 17.78
C CYS A 113 3.00 17.53 17.06
N VAL A 114 4.06 18.22 17.47
CA VAL A 114 5.38 18.08 16.82
C VAL A 114 6.05 16.76 17.23
N GLY A 115 6.11 16.48 18.53
CA GLY A 115 6.76 15.29 19.07
C GLY A 115 6.08 14.00 18.62
N GLY A 116 4.75 13.97 18.59
CA GLY A 116 4.00 12.80 18.13
C GLY A 116 4.23 12.49 16.65
N TYR A 117 4.21 13.51 15.79
CA TYR A 117 4.54 13.32 14.38
C TYR A 117 5.97 12.78 14.18
N LEU A 118 6.95 13.37 14.86
CA LEU A 118 8.35 12.93 14.79
C LEU A 118 8.53 11.50 15.32
N ALA A 119 7.80 11.12 16.38
CA ALA A 119 7.84 9.75 16.90
C ALA A 119 7.30 8.72 15.89
N ILE A 120 6.25 9.06 15.14
CA ILE A 120 5.71 8.23 14.05
C ILE A 120 6.77 8.06 12.96
N GLU A 121 7.35 9.15 12.45
CA GLU A 121 8.35 9.09 11.36
C GLU A 121 9.64 8.38 11.76
N ALA A 122 10.12 8.61 12.98
CA ALA A 122 11.29 7.91 13.52
C ALA A 122 11.04 6.40 13.63
N SER A 123 9.84 6.00 14.07
CA SER A 123 9.46 4.59 14.21
C SER A 123 9.26 3.92 12.85
N MET A 124 8.64 4.62 11.89
CA MET A 124 8.55 4.17 10.49
C MET A 124 9.93 3.97 9.86
N SER A 125 10.80 4.97 9.96
CA SER A 125 12.13 4.97 9.32
C SER A 125 13.09 3.95 9.93
N SER A 126 12.86 3.56 11.19
CA SER A 126 13.63 2.52 11.88
C SER A 126 13.03 1.12 11.79
N GLY A 127 11.92 0.95 11.04
CA GLY A 127 11.27 -0.34 10.83
C GLY A 127 10.42 -0.83 11.99
N ARG A 128 10.22 -0.01 13.04
CA ARG A 128 9.32 -0.31 14.16
C ARG A 128 7.88 0.03 13.79
N LEU A 129 7.32 -0.71 12.84
CA LEU A 129 6.01 -0.44 12.28
C LEU A 129 4.88 -0.56 13.32
N ILE A 130 5.01 -1.46 14.31
CA ILE A 130 4.04 -1.61 15.40
C ILE A 130 4.02 -0.36 16.28
N ASP A 131 5.19 0.20 16.62
CA ASP A 131 5.27 1.45 17.38
C ASP A 131 4.72 2.63 16.57
N ALA A 132 5.06 2.70 15.27
CA ALA A 132 4.51 3.73 14.39
C ALA A 132 2.98 3.68 14.29
N GLU A 133 2.40 2.49 14.19
CA GLU A 133 0.94 2.30 14.23
C GLU A 133 0.35 2.75 15.57
N ARG A 134 0.94 2.34 16.69
CA ARG A 134 0.48 2.74 18.03
C ARG A 134 0.49 4.27 18.17
N TRP A 135 1.62 4.91 17.88
CA TRP A 135 1.77 6.35 17.97
C TRP A 135 0.82 7.08 17.03
N ALA A 136 0.65 6.61 15.80
CA ALA A 136 -0.24 7.26 14.86
C ALA A 136 -1.72 7.12 15.26
N ASN A 137 -2.15 5.98 15.81
CA ASN A 137 -3.50 5.81 16.36
C ASN A 137 -3.77 6.74 17.54
N GLU A 138 -2.85 6.82 18.51
CA GLU A 138 -2.96 7.74 19.65
C GLU A 138 -2.96 9.20 19.19
N TYR A 139 -2.13 9.54 18.20
CA TYR A 139 -2.03 10.87 17.64
C TYR A 139 -3.33 11.31 16.95
N VAL A 140 -3.89 10.49 16.06
CA VAL A 140 -5.11 10.86 15.29
C VAL A 140 -6.38 10.82 16.13
N ALA A 141 -6.35 10.21 17.33
CA ALA A 141 -7.47 10.23 18.28
C ALA A 141 -7.67 11.61 18.93
N ARG A 142 -6.66 12.48 18.89
CA ARG A 142 -6.71 13.86 19.42
C ARG A 142 -6.64 14.87 18.28
N ARG A 143 -7.38 15.98 18.43
CA ARG A 143 -7.27 17.13 17.52
C ARG A 143 -6.07 17.99 17.92
N TRP A 144 -5.18 18.23 16.97
CA TRP A 144 -4.01 19.10 17.11
C TRP A 144 -4.21 20.40 16.33
N THR A 145 -3.73 21.52 16.87
CA THR A 145 -3.88 22.84 16.24
C THR A 145 -2.57 23.55 15.94
N SER A 146 -1.47 23.07 16.51
CA SER A 146 -0.16 23.72 16.38
C SER A 146 0.43 23.62 14.97
N SER A 147 0.13 22.56 14.21
CA SER A 147 0.51 22.41 12.79
C SER A 147 -0.71 22.01 11.95
N LEU A 148 -0.82 22.57 10.74
CA LEU A 148 -1.88 22.23 9.80
C LEU A 148 -1.59 20.96 9.01
N GLN A 149 -0.31 20.69 8.70
CA GLN A 149 0.09 19.54 7.87
C GLN A 149 0.34 18.28 8.70
N ALA A 150 0.89 18.38 9.91
CA ALA A 150 1.28 17.21 10.72
C ALA A 150 0.15 16.20 10.95
N PRO A 151 -1.12 16.59 11.20
CA PRO A 151 -2.22 15.63 11.30
C PRO A 151 -2.48 14.82 10.03
N ILE A 152 -2.39 15.46 8.86
CA ILE A 152 -2.56 14.79 7.57
C ILE A 152 -1.42 13.79 7.37
N PHE A 153 -0.18 14.22 7.59
CA PHE A 153 0.99 13.35 7.47
C PHE A 153 1.00 12.20 8.49
N ALA A 154 0.54 12.42 9.72
CA ALA A 154 0.40 11.35 10.71
C ALA A 154 -0.63 10.29 10.27
N ARG A 155 -1.74 10.70 9.65
CA ARG A 155 -2.73 9.77 9.10
C ARG A 155 -2.22 9.02 7.87
N ILE A 156 -1.46 9.68 7.00
CA ILE A 156 -0.72 9.01 5.91
C ILE A 156 0.29 8.00 6.50
N GLY A 157 0.99 8.38 7.57
CA GLY A 157 1.89 7.52 8.33
C GLY A 157 1.20 6.28 8.87
N LEU A 158 0.00 6.41 9.46
CA LEU A 158 -0.83 5.28 9.90
C LEU A 158 -1.17 4.34 8.75
N ALA A 159 -1.67 4.88 7.63
CA ALA A 159 -1.99 4.08 6.45
C ALA A 159 -0.77 3.29 5.94
N ARG A 160 0.41 3.94 5.89
CA ARG A 160 1.66 3.28 5.49
C ARG A 160 2.10 2.22 6.52
N ALA A 161 2.03 2.51 7.81
CA ALA A 161 2.38 1.56 8.87
C ALA A 161 1.52 0.28 8.80
N LEU A 162 0.20 0.43 8.61
CA LEU A 162 -0.73 -0.68 8.42
C LEU A 162 -0.41 -1.44 7.14
N ALA A 163 -0.24 -0.75 6.01
CA ALA A 163 0.04 -1.38 4.72
C ALA A 163 1.36 -2.17 4.71
N PHE A 164 2.42 -1.65 5.34
CA PHE A 164 3.73 -2.30 5.39
C PHE A 164 3.76 -3.50 6.35
N GLN A 165 2.93 -3.50 7.40
CA GLN A 165 2.70 -4.68 8.23
C GLN A 165 1.84 -5.75 7.54
N GLY A 166 1.24 -5.42 6.38
CA GLY A 166 0.30 -6.28 5.68
C GLY A 166 -1.10 -6.28 6.30
N LYS A 167 -1.50 -5.21 7.00
CA LYS A 167 -2.89 -4.96 7.39
C LYS A 167 -3.60 -4.17 6.29
N VAL A 168 -3.60 -4.71 5.06
CA VAL A 168 -4.04 -3.98 3.85
C VAL A 168 -5.50 -3.54 3.97
N GLY A 169 -6.37 -4.37 4.56
CA GLY A 169 -7.79 -4.03 4.74
C GLY A 169 -8.00 -2.79 5.60
N GLU A 170 -7.32 -2.70 6.74
CA GLU A 170 -7.40 -1.53 7.65
C GLU A 170 -6.80 -0.28 7.01
N ALA A 171 -5.77 -0.42 6.18
CA ALA A 171 -5.10 0.71 5.53
C ALA A 171 -5.99 1.43 4.50
N VAL A 172 -6.97 0.75 3.89
CA VAL A 172 -7.85 1.31 2.84
C VAL A 172 -8.69 2.47 3.36
N ASP A 173 -9.31 2.30 4.52
CA ASP A 173 -10.18 3.33 5.09
C ASP A 173 -9.35 4.54 5.54
N VAL A 174 -8.19 4.28 6.15
CA VAL A 174 -7.27 5.34 6.62
C VAL A 174 -6.73 6.16 5.46
N VAL A 175 -6.30 5.51 4.36
CA VAL A 175 -5.75 6.24 3.20
C VAL A 175 -6.80 7.04 2.46
N SER A 176 -8.05 6.55 2.39
CA SER A 176 -9.15 7.26 1.74
C SER A 176 -9.42 8.59 2.45
N LEU A 177 -9.53 8.55 3.78
CA LEU A 177 -9.68 9.76 4.58
C LEU A 177 -8.47 10.71 4.44
N ALA A 178 -7.24 10.18 4.47
CA ALA A 178 -6.04 10.99 4.29
C ALA A 178 -6.00 11.70 2.92
N GLN A 179 -6.50 11.06 1.86
CA GLN A 179 -6.61 11.66 0.53
C GLN A 179 -7.63 12.79 0.50
N GLU A 180 -8.81 12.60 1.09
CA GLU A 180 -9.85 13.64 1.19
C GLU A 180 -9.36 14.88 1.95
N GLU A 181 -8.67 14.68 3.07
CA GLU A 181 -8.09 15.78 3.85
C GLU A 181 -6.95 16.47 3.12
N ALA A 182 -6.06 15.70 2.48
CA ALA A 182 -4.96 16.26 1.69
C ALA A 182 -5.48 17.08 0.50
N GLU A 183 -6.55 16.64 -0.16
CA GLU A 183 -7.20 17.40 -1.24
C GLU A 183 -7.87 18.68 -0.73
N SER A 184 -8.47 18.64 0.46
CA SER A 184 -9.24 19.76 1.02
C SER A 184 -8.34 20.84 1.64
N TYR A 185 -7.29 20.44 2.38
CA TYR A 185 -6.50 21.34 3.22
C TYR A 185 -4.98 21.10 3.14
N GLY A 186 -4.54 20.05 2.44
CA GLY A 186 -3.13 19.65 2.39
C GLY A 186 -2.30 20.44 1.37
N GLY A 187 -1.01 20.59 1.67
CA GLY A 187 -0.01 21.08 0.72
C GLY A 187 0.26 20.07 -0.39
N LEU A 188 1.08 20.47 -1.38
CA LEU A 188 1.47 19.62 -2.52
C LEU A 188 2.07 18.28 -2.05
N ALA A 189 2.97 18.33 -1.08
CA ALA A 189 3.64 17.15 -0.53
C ALA A 189 2.65 16.16 0.13
N ALA A 190 1.67 16.66 0.90
CA ALA A 190 0.63 15.83 1.51
C ALA A 190 -0.22 15.13 0.44
N ARG A 191 -0.67 15.87 -0.58
CA ARG A 191 -1.45 15.33 -1.70
C ARG A 191 -0.69 14.25 -2.46
N MET A 192 0.59 14.49 -2.75
CA MET A 192 1.43 13.50 -3.43
C MET A 192 1.62 12.24 -2.59
N LEU A 193 1.94 12.38 -1.30
CA LEU A 193 2.21 11.22 -0.45
C LEU A 193 0.93 10.42 -0.14
N ALA A 194 -0.22 11.08 0.02
CA ALA A 194 -1.52 10.42 0.17
C ALA A 194 -1.92 9.66 -1.10
N ALA A 195 -1.76 10.25 -2.28
CA ALA A 195 -2.01 9.59 -3.56
C ALA A 195 -1.06 8.40 -3.77
N ALA A 196 0.22 8.55 -3.48
CA ALA A 196 1.20 7.47 -3.60
C ALA A 196 0.94 6.32 -2.63
N THR A 197 0.54 6.63 -1.39
CA THR A 197 0.13 5.62 -0.40
C THR A 197 -1.09 4.85 -0.88
N GLY A 198 -2.08 5.54 -1.46
CA GLY A 198 -3.23 4.91 -2.09
C GLY A 198 -2.83 4.00 -3.26
N ALA A 199 -1.92 4.44 -4.13
CA ALA A 199 -1.44 3.65 -5.25
C ALA A 199 -0.82 2.32 -4.78
N TYR A 200 -0.01 2.36 -3.72
CA TYR A 200 0.60 1.18 -3.12
C TYR A 200 -0.43 0.22 -2.50
N ILE A 201 -1.43 0.75 -1.78
CA ILE A 201 -2.49 -0.04 -1.14
C ILE A 201 -3.38 -0.71 -2.20
N GLU A 202 -3.84 0.04 -3.19
CA GLU A 202 -4.64 -0.47 -4.30
C GLU A 202 -3.90 -1.53 -5.11
N ALA A 203 -2.57 -1.39 -5.23
CA ALA A 203 -1.74 -2.42 -5.87
C ALA A 203 -1.77 -3.74 -5.10
N GLN A 204 -1.77 -3.72 -3.76
CA GLN A 204 -1.89 -4.95 -2.97
C GLN A 204 -3.25 -5.63 -3.16
N ARG A 205 -4.28 -4.87 -3.53
CA ARG A 205 -5.62 -5.35 -3.87
C ARG A 205 -5.77 -5.77 -5.33
N GLU A 206 -4.68 -5.72 -6.11
CA GLU A 206 -4.64 -5.98 -7.55
C GLU A 206 -5.53 -5.02 -8.38
N ASN A 207 -5.79 -3.81 -7.88
CA ASN A 207 -6.52 -2.78 -8.59
C ASN A 207 -5.57 -1.94 -9.47
N GLY A 208 -5.03 -2.57 -10.52
CA GLY A 208 -4.02 -1.95 -11.38
C GLY A 208 -4.46 -0.66 -12.07
N ALA A 209 -5.76 -0.52 -12.39
CA ALA A 209 -6.29 0.70 -13.01
C ALA A 209 -6.21 1.91 -12.07
N GLU A 210 -6.53 1.72 -10.78
CA GLU A 210 -6.46 2.78 -9.79
C GLU A 210 -5.02 3.07 -9.37
N THR A 211 -4.18 2.04 -9.24
CA THR A 211 -2.73 2.20 -9.04
C THR A 211 -2.11 3.08 -10.14
N GLU A 212 -2.41 2.81 -11.41
CA GLU A 212 -1.90 3.61 -12.55
C GLU A 212 -2.43 5.04 -12.53
N ARG A 213 -3.73 5.23 -12.22
CA ARG A 213 -4.35 6.56 -12.12
C ARG A 213 -3.65 7.41 -11.06
N LEU A 214 -3.45 6.86 -9.86
CA LEU A 214 -2.81 7.56 -8.75
C LEU A 214 -1.32 7.82 -9.03
N ALA A 215 -0.61 6.85 -9.61
CA ALA A 215 0.78 7.05 -10.02
C ALA A 215 0.93 8.15 -11.08
N THR A 216 0.01 8.21 -12.06
CA THR A 216 -0.04 9.27 -13.06
C THR A 216 -0.31 10.63 -12.43
N LEU A 217 -1.21 10.69 -11.44
CA LEU A 217 -1.47 11.92 -10.69
C LEU A 217 -0.21 12.41 -9.96
N VAL A 218 0.51 11.53 -9.26
CA VAL A 218 1.74 11.90 -8.53
C VAL A 218 2.80 12.45 -9.49
N VAL A 219 3.03 11.79 -10.62
CA VAL A 219 3.97 12.26 -11.65
C VAL A 219 3.53 13.60 -12.26
N ALA A 220 2.22 13.82 -12.44
CA ALA A 220 1.71 15.08 -12.98
C ALA A 220 1.82 16.25 -11.98
N LEU A 221 1.73 15.97 -10.67
CA LEU A 221 1.85 16.98 -9.62
C LEU A 221 3.27 17.52 -9.47
N ASP A 222 4.28 16.66 -9.64
CA ASP A 222 5.69 17.07 -9.64
C ASP A 222 6.52 16.21 -10.61
N PRO A 223 6.67 16.62 -11.88
CA PRO A 223 7.38 15.83 -12.88
C PRO A 223 8.90 15.73 -12.69
N ASP A 224 9.55 16.59 -11.89
CA ASP A 224 11.00 16.55 -11.61
C ASP A 224 11.24 16.66 -10.08
N PRO A 225 10.93 15.60 -9.32
CA PRO A 225 10.97 15.66 -7.87
C PRO A 225 12.41 15.74 -7.37
N ARG A 226 12.71 16.75 -6.55
CA ARG A 226 14.04 16.98 -5.96
C ARG A 226 14.11 16.84 -4.45
N SER A 227 12.97 17.01 -3.78
CA SER A 227 12.87 16.95 -2.32
C SER A 227 12.45 15.56 -1.84
N TYR A 228 12.80 15.23 -0.60
CA TYR A 228 12.57 13.92 0.01
C TYR A 228 11.14 13.38 -0.15
N VAL A 229 10.11 14.17 0.18
CA VAL A 229 8.72 13.70 0.13
C VAL A 229 8.24 13.45 -1.31
N PRO A 230 8.39 14.38 -2.27
CA PRO A 230 8.07 14.11 -3.68
C PRO A 230 8.82 12.91 -4.26
N VAL A 231 10.12 12.75 -3.97
CA VAL A 231 10.90 11.59 -4.41
C VAL A 231 10.32 10.31 -3.82
N GLY A 232 10.08 10.27 -2.50
CA GLY A 232 9.50 9.12 -1.81
C GLY A 232 8.11 8.75 -2.36
N ALA A 233 7.27 9.74 -2.69
CA ALA A 233 5.95 9.51 -3.30
C ALA A 233 6.07 8.81 -4.68
N HIS A 234 7.02 9.24 -5.51
CA HIS A 234 7.28 8.58 -6.80
C HIS A 234 7.73 7.13 -6.64
N ILE A 235 8.66 6.90 -5.70
CA ILE A 235 9.17 5.55 -5.43
C ILE A 235 8.06 4.63 -4.88
N LEU A 236 7.18 5.15 -4.02
CA LEU A 236 6.05 4.39 -3.50
C LEU A 236 5.04 4.03 -4.61
N CYS A 237 4.78 4.94 -5.55
CA CYS A 237 4.01 4.64 -6.77
C CYS A 237 4.70 3.56 -7.62
N ALA A 238 6.01 3.64 -7.81
CA ALA A 238 6.76 2.62 -8.55
C ALA A 238 6.62 1.23 -7.93
N TYR A 239 6.66 1.11 -6.59
CA TYR A 239 6.39 -0.17 -5.93
C TYR A 239 4.98 -0.68 -6.19
N GLY A 240 3.97 0.19 -6.16
CA GLY A 240 2.60 -0.16 -6.50
C GLY A 240 2.51 -0.70 -7.94
N LEU A 241 3.08 0.04 -8.90
CA LEU A 241 3.09 -0.33 -10.31
C LEU A 241 3.79 -1.67 -10.56
N ALA A 242 4.95 -1.91 -9.95
CA ALA A 242 5.65 -3.18 -10.07
C ALA A 242 4.83 -4.35 -9.49
N ALA A 243 4.12 -4.14 -8.38
CA ALA A 243 3.27 -5.17 -7.77
C ALA A 243 2.09 -5.60 -8.65
N VAL A 244 1.60 -4.72 -9.52
CA VAL A 244 0.55 -5.03 -10.53
C VAL A 244 1.12 -5.38 -11.91
N GLY A 245 2.44 -5.57 -12.02
CA GLY A 245 3.11 -6.04 -13.23
C GLY A 245 3.50 -4.95 -14.23
N ASN A 246 3.41 -3.66 -13.88
CA ASN A 246 3.86 -2.55 -14.73
C ASN A 246 5.32 -2.16 -14.40
N THR A 247 6.23 -3.12 -14.56
CA THR A 247 7.62 -3.05 -14.09
C THR A 247 8.49 -2.11 -14.93
N ASP A 248 8.25 -2.00 -16.24
CA ASP A 248 8.92 -1.03 -17.11
C ASP A 248 8.62 0.41 -16.70
N ARG A 249 7.33 0.72 -16.48
CA ARG A 249 6.90 2.05 -16.03
C ARG A 249 7.47 2.37 -14.66
N ALA A 250 7.45 1.41 -13.76
CA ALA A 250 8.02 1.54 -12.44
C ALA A 250 9.54 1.82 -12.50
N ALA A 251 10.28 1.11 -13.34
CA ALA A 251 11.72 1.33 -13.54
C ALA A 251 12.03 2.72 -14.08
N GLN A 252 11.23 3.23 -15.03
CA GLN A 252 11.36 4.60 -15.53
C GLN A 252 11.16 5.64 -14.42
N ILE A 253 10.11 5.48 -13.60
CA ILE A 253 9.84 6.38 -12.48
C ILE A 253 11.00 6.35 -11.47
N VAL A 254 11.51 5.16 -11.12
CA VAL A 254 12.65 5.01 -10.20
C VAL A 254 13.87 5.75 -10.74
N LEU A 255 14.28 5.50 -11.98
CA LEU A 255 15.48 6.11 -12.56
C LEU A 255 15.36 7.63 -12.65
N HIS A 256 14.20 8.14 -13.03
CA HIS A 256 13.95 9.57 -13.15
C HIS A 256 13.91 10.26 -11.79
N ALA A 257 13.01 9.84 -10.90
CA ALA A 257 12.76 10.50 -9.62
C ALA A 257 13.97 10.42 -8.68
N SER A 258 14.79 9.37 -8.79
CA SER A 258 15.95 9.17 -7.92
C SER A 258 17.21 9.91 -8.38
N GLY A 259 17.19 10.57 -9.54
CA GLY A 259 18.35 11.26 -10.10
C GLY A 259 19.34 10.34 -10.83
N GLY A 260 18.84 9.26 -11.45
CA GLY A 260 19.62 8.35 -12.29
C GLY A 260 20.02 7.04 -11.62
N ALA A 261 20.84 6.24 -12.31
CA ALA A 261 21.13 4.86 -11.94
C ALA A 261 21.79 4.67 -10.56
N ALA A 262 22.48 5.67 -10.03
CA ALA A 262 23.11 5.61 -8.71
C ALA A 262 22.10 5.84 -7.56
N LEU A 263 20.88 6.28 -7.90
CA LEU A 263 19.79 6.60 -6.98
C LEU A 263 20.21 7.58 -5.86
N PRO A 264 20.93 8.69 -6.18
CA PRO A 264 21.50 9.58 -5.17
C PRO A 264 20.45 10.24 -4.26
N ARG A 265 19.20 10.38 -4.72
CA ARG A 265 18.11 11.00 -3.95
C ARG A 265 17.40 10.04 -3.00
N LEU A 266 17.76 8.76 -2.96
CA LEU A 266 17.11 7.74 -2.12
C LEU A 266 17.92 7.39 -0.89
N GLN A 267 17.20 7.14 0.20
CA GLN A 267 17.75 6.59 1.45
C GLN A 267 18.19 5.14 1.28
N THR A 268 19.03 4.64 2.19
CA THR A 268 19.60 3.29 2.12
C THR A 268 18.55 2.20 1.89
N VAL A 269 17.45 2.24 2.65
CA VAL A 269 16.37 1.26 2.54
C VAL A 269 15.63 1.41 1.21
N ASP A 270 15.14 2.62 0.88
CA ASP A 270 14.44 2.87 -0.39
C ASP A 270 15.29 2.54 -1.61
N ARG A 271 16.61 2.76 -1.52
CA ARG A 271 17.58 2.43 -2.56
C ARG A 271 17.68 0.92 -2.78
N ALA A 272 17.62 0.12 -1.72
CA ALA A 272 17.65 -1.34 -1.83
C ALA A 272 16.40 -1.88 -2.55
N TYR A 273 15.22 -1.42 -2.16
CA TYR A 273 13.97 -1.79 -2.81
C TYR A 273 13.87 -1.24 -4.25
N ALA A 274 14.41 -0.05 -4.52
CA ALA A 274 14.46 0.50 -5.88
C ALA A 274 15.38 -0.33 -6.79
N TYR A 275 16.52 -0.81 -6.29
CA TYR A 275 17.35 -1.76 -7.04
C TYR A 275 16.68 -3.11 -7.24
N GLU A 276 15.89 -3.60 -6.27
CA GLU A 276 15.06 -4.80 -6.44
C GLU A 276 14.10 -4.63 -7.63
N LEU A 277 13.46 -3.47 -7.72
CA LEU A 277 12.56 -3.11 -8.82
C LEU A 277 13.29 -3.04 -10.17
N LEU A 278 14.45 -2.39 -10.22
CA LEU A 278 15.24 -2.29 -11.45
C LEU A 278 15.76 -3.67 -11.91
N ALA A 279 16.17 -4.52 -10.98
CA ALA A 279 16.54 -5.90 -11.27
C ALA A 279 15.34 -6.72 -11.76
N THR A 280 14.15 -6.48 -11.21
CA THR A 280 12.88 -7.07 -11.67
C THR A 280 12.65 -6.81 -13.14
N ALA A 281 12.61 -5.53 -13.52
CA ALA A 281 12.33 -5.11 -14.89
C ALA A 281 13.40 -5.64 -15.85
N ALA A 282 14.68 -5.64 -15.44
CA ALA A 282 15.77 -6.20 -16.24
C ALA A 282 15.61 -7.72 -16.47
N ILE A 283 15.18 -8.48 -15.46
CA ILE A 283 14.93 -9.93 -15.62
C ILE A 283 13.75 -10.18 -16.57
N GLU A 284 12.66 -9.42 -16.42
CA GLU A 284 11.44 -9.59 -17.23
C GLU A 284 11.64 -9.20 -18.70
N SER A 285 12.50 -8.22 -18.97
CA SER A 285 12.94 -7.85 -20.32
C SER A 285 14.02 -8.77 -20.89
N GLY A 286 14.51 -9.74 -20.13
CA GLY A 286 15.56 -10.68 -20.55
C GLY A 286 16.99 -10.13 -20.49
N ASP A 287 17.20 -8.93 -19.93
CA ASP A 287 18.52 -8.33 -19.74
C ASP A 287 19.16 -8.78 -18.42
N LEU A 288 19.63 -10.02 -18.40
CA LEU A 288 20.34 -10.58 -17.24
C LEU A 288 21.64 -9.82 -16.91
N ARG A 289 22.25 -9.14 -17.89
CA ARG A 289 23.47 -8.34 -17.67
C ARG A 289 23.14 -7.10 -16.83
N ALA A 290 22.07 -6.38 -17.17
CA ALA A 290 21.59 -5.25 -16.38
C ALA A 290 21.14 -5.71 -14.99
N ALA A 291 20.41 -6.83 -14.89
CA ALA A 291 19.99 -7.40 -13.61
C ALA A 291 21.18 -7.66 -12.67
N ARG A 292 22.25 -8.30 -13.16
CA ARG A 292 23.49 -8.49 -12.40
C ARG A 292 24.20 -7.17 -12.06
N GLY A 293 24.07 -6.17 -12.92
CA GLY A 293 24.54 -4.80 -12.67
C GLY A 293 23.87 -4.18 -11.44
N TRP A 294 22.55 -4.30 -11.34
CA TRP A 294 21.78 -3.87 -10.17
C TRP A 294 22.11 -4.71 -8.93
N GLY A 295 22.27 -6.02 -9.08
CA GLY A 295 22.72 -6.93 -8.02
C GLY A 295 24.02 -6.48 -7.34
N ARG A 296 25.02 -6.07 -8.13
CA ARG A 296 26.29 -5.53 -7.60
C ARG A 296 26.12 -4.22 -6.82
N ARG A 297 25.13 -3.39 -7.18
CA ARG A 297 24.87 -2.10 -6.51
C ARG A 297 24.09 -2.26 -5.22
N VAL A 298 23.18 -3.24 -5.15
CA VAL A 298 22.37 -3.49 -3.95
C VAL A 298 23.13 -4.29 -2.90
N ALA A 299 24.04 -5.19 -3.29
CA ALA A 299 24.73 -6.08 -2.36
C ALA A 299 25.42 -5.38 -1.16
N PRO A 300 26.12 -4.24 -1.32
CA PRO A 300 26.73 -3.55 -0.18
C PRO A 300 25.72 -3.02 0.86
N LEU A 301 24.45 -2.85 0.49
CA LEU A 301 23.41 -2.34 1.39
C LEU A 301 22.94 -3.39 2.42
N GLN A 302 23.38 -4.66 2.30
CA GLN A 302 23.04 -5.75 3.22
C GLN A 302 23.45 -5.48 4.68
N ILE A 303 24.38 -4.55 4.91
CA ILE A 303 24.82 -4.12 6.25
C ILE A 303 23.67 -3.50 7.05
N HIS A 304 22.66 -2.94 6.37
CA HIS A 304 21.49 -2.35 7.02
C HIS A 304 20.37 -3.39 7.14
N ASP A 305 19.95 -3.71 8.37
CA ASP A 305 19.00 -4.81 8.66
C ASP A 305 17.71 -4.73 7.83
N MET A 306 17.10 -3.54 7.72
CA MET A 306 15.87 -3.36 6.93
C MET A 306 16.09 -3.53 5.42
N ALA A 307 17.28 -3.22 4.90
CA ALA A 307 17.59 -3.36 3.49
C ALA A 307 17.98 -4.81 3.15
N ALA A 308 18.52 -5.54 4.12
CA ALA A 308 19.07 -6.88 3.94
C ALA A 308 18.04 -7.88 3.40
N ALA A 309 16.75 -7.76 3.72
CA ALA A 309 15.71 -8.61 3.15
C ALA A 309 15.51 -8.37 1.64
N ALA A 310 15.44 -7.11 1.21
CA ALA A 310 15.30 -6.71 -0.19
C ALA A 310 16.55 -7.08 -1.02
N VAL A 311 17.74 -6.94 -0.43
CA VAL A 311 19.00 -7.38 -1.04
C VAL A 311 18.93 -8.87 -1.38
N GLU A 312 18.56 -9.73 -0.42
CA GLU A 312 18.49 -11.17 -0.66
C GLU A 312 17.41 -11.57 -1.67
N ARG A 313 16.24 -10.90 -1.70
CA ARG A 313 15.25 -11.14 -2.77
C ARG A 313 15.80 -10.77 -4.14
N THR A 314 16.52 -9.65 -4.23
CA THR A 314 17.13 -9.20 -5.48
C THR A 314 18.14 -10.23 -5.98
N LEU A 315 19.04 -10.68 -5.11
CA LEU A 315 20.06 -11.68 -5.44
C LEU A 315 19.44 -13.04 -5.75
N SER A 316 18.42 -13.47 -4.99
CA SER A 316 17.64 -14.68 -5.26
C SER A 316 17.09 -14.70 -6.69
N ARG A 317 16.47 -13.59 -7.11
CA ARG A 317 15.87 -13.49 -8.46
C ARG A 317 16.92 -13.51 -9.56
N ILE A 318 18.07 -12.87 -9.34
CA ILE A 318 19.20 -12.92 -10.26
C ILE A 318 19.79 -14.33 -10.35
N ASP A 319 19.87 -15.06 -9.24
CA ASP A 319 20.38 -16.43 -9.20
C ASP A 319 19.44 -17.38 -9.94
N VAL A 320 18.13 -17.33 -9.68
CA VAL A 320 17.11 -18.11 -10.42
C VAL A 320 17.16 -17.78 -11.92
N ALA A 321 17.19 -16.49 -12.29
CA ALA A 321 17.29 -16.07 -13.68
C ALA A 321 18.62 -16.49 -14.35
N SER A 322 19.66 -16.77 -13.56
CA SER A 322 20.95 -17.30 -14.02
C SER A 322 20.99 -18.84 -14.07
N GLY A 323 19.93 -19.52 -13.67
CA GLY A 323 19.87 -20.99 -13.58
C GLY A 323 20.36 -21.58 -12.25
N ASN A 324 20.77 -20.74 -11.30
CA ASN A 324 21.27 -21.15 -9.98
C ASN A 324 20.12 -21.34 -8.98
N ASN A 325 19.19 -22.24 -9.28
CA ASN A 325 17.90 -22.35 -8.56
C ASN A 325 18.06 -22.70 -7.06
N GLU A 326 19.04 -23.53 -6.69
CA GLU A 326 19.31 -23.88 -5.29
C GLU A 326 19.74 -22.66 -4.47
N SER A 327 20.72 -21.90 -4.97
CA SER A 327 21.17 -20.66 -4.34
C SER A 327 20.03 -19.62 -4.31
N GLY A 328 19.25 -19.55 -5.39
CA GLY A 328 18.06 -18.72 -5.45
C GLY A 328 17.04 -19.03 -4.35
N ALA A 329 16.77 -20.31 -4.09
CA ALA A 329 15.88 -20.76 -3.03
C ALA A 329 16.43 -20.41 -1.64
N GLU A 330 17.71 -20.68 -1.39
CA GLU A 330 18.38 -20.37 -0.11
C GLU A 330 18.32 -18.87 0.21
N ARG A 331 18.63 -18.01 -0.76
CA ARG A 331 18.54 -16.55 -0.59
C ARG A 331 17.12 -16.07 -0.32
N ALA A 332 16.14 -16.66 -0.99
CA ALA A 332 14.73 -16.33 -0.73
C ALA A 332 14.30 -16.73 0.69
N ALA A 333 14.75 -17.89 1.18
CA ALA A 333 14.51 -18.31 2.56
C ALA A 333 15.16 -17.36 3.58
N ILE A 334 16.41 -16.95 3.35
CA ILE A 334 17.12 -15.95 4.19
C ILE A 334 16.36 -14.62 4.18
N SER A 335 15.92 -14.17 3.00
CA SER A 335 15.10 -12.96 2.87
C SER A 335 13.83 -13.04 3.71
N ALA A 336 13.10 -14.16 3.65
CA ALA A 336 11.87 -14.35 4.41
C ALA A 336 12.12 -14.26 5.92
N ALA A 337 13.19 -14.90 6.41
CA ALA A 337 13.58 -14.85 7.81
C ALA A 337 13.94 -13.42 8.26
N ARG A 338 14.75 -12.69 7.47
CA ARG A 338 15.11 -11.30 7.76
C ARG A 338 13.90 -10.37 7.77
N ALA A 339 13.00 -10.52 6.82
CA ALA A 339 11.78 -9.72 6.75
C ALA A 339 10.90 -9.92 7.99
N LEU A 340 10.76 -11.16 8.49
CA LEU A 340 10.01 -11.43 9.72
C LEU A 340 10.66 -10.80 10.96
N ILE A 341 11.99 -10.88 11.09
CA ILE A 341 12.72 -10.26 12.20
C ILE A 341 12.50 -8.74 12.20
N ALA A 342 12.43 -8.12 11.01
CA ALA A 342 12.13 -6.71 10.83
C ALA A 342 10.62 -6.37 10.89
N GLY A 343 9.74 -7.32 11.24
CA GLY A 343 8.28 -7.11 11.34
C GLY A 343 7.53 -7.04 10.00
N GLY A 344 8.21 -7.25 8.87
CA GLY A 344 7.65 -7.18 7.52
C GLY A 344 7.00 -8.49 7.05
N ARG A 345 5.79 -8.81 7.54
CA ARG A 345 5.04 -10.03 7.16
C ARG A 345 4.76 -10.13 5.66
N LEU A 346 4.38 -9.01 5.03
CA LEU A 346 4.10 -8.97 3.59
C LEU A 346 5.33 -9.31 2.76
N ASP A 347 6.47 -8.75 3.13
CA ASP A 347 7.76 -8.98 2.48
C ASP A 347 8.29 -10.40 2.68
N ALA A 348 8.10 -10.95 3.88
CA ALA A 348 8.38 -12.36 4.14
C ALA A 348 7.53 -13.29 3.27
N THR A 349 6.26 -12.94 3.07
CA THR A 349 5.35 -13.70 2.21
C THR A 349 5.79 -13.64 0.75
N ARG A 350 6.18 -12.46 0.24
CA ARG A 350 6.76 -12.33 -1.11
C ARG A 350 8.01 -13.19 -1.29
N ALA A 351 8.90 -13.18 -0.29
CA ALA A 351 10.12 -13.99 -0.31
C ALA A 351 9.82 -15.50 -0.34
N ARG A 352 8.81 -15.98 0.41
CA ARG A 352 8.37 -17.39 0.36
C ARG A 352 7.81 -17.82 -0.99
N VAL A 353 7.17 -16.90 -1.74
CA VAL A 353 6.75 -17.20 -3.11
C VAL A 353 7.98 -17.40 -4.02
N LEU A 354 9.02 -16.57 -3.88
CA LEU A 354 10.29 -16.74 -4.60
C LEU A 354 10.98 -18.05 -4.25
N GLU A 355 11.07 -18.37 -2.95
CA GLU A 355 11.65 -19.62 -2.46
C GLU A 355 10.96 -20.83 -3.07
N ALA A 356 9.63 -20.88 -2.98
CA ALA A 356 8.85 -21.99 -3.49
C ALA A 356 8.91 -22.10 -5.03
N ALA A 357 8.97 -20.96 -5.74
CA ALA A 357 9.19 -20.94 -7.19
C ALA A 357 10.59 -21.45 -7.58
N ALA A 358 11.62 -21.10 -6.81
CA ALA A 358 12.97 -21.61 -7.03
C ALA A 358 13.08 -23.13 -6.73
N LEU A 359 12.47 -23.60 -5.65
CA LEU A 359 12.38 -25.04 -5.30
C LEU A 359 11.65 -25.86 -6.37
N ALA A 360 10.66 -25.28 -7.04
CA ALA A 360 10.01 -25.95 -8.16
C ALA A 360 11.01 -26.24 -9.30
N ALA A 361 11.95 -25.33 -9.53
CA ALA A 361 12.96 -25.44 -10.58
C ALA A 361 14.13 -26.39 -10.21
N THR A 362 14.29 -26.75 -8.94
CA THR A 362 15.24 -27.78 -8.48
C THR A 362 14.65 -29.21 -8.50
N GLY A 363 13.37 -29.36 -8.84
CA GLY A 363 12.66 -30.65 -8.82
C GLY A 363 11.99 -30.97 -7.48
N ALA A 364 12.12 -30.12 -6.45
CA ALA A 364 11.48 -30.25 -5.15
C ALA A 364 9.97 -29.88 -5.19
N ARG A 365 9.22 -30.49 -6.10
CA ARG A 365 7.83 -30.12 -6.43
C ARG A 365 6.88 -30.16 -5.23
N GLY A 366 7.06 -31.12 -4.31
CA GLY A 366 6.24 -31.23 -3.09
C GLY A 366 6.39 -30.01 -2.19
N ALA A 367 7.63 -29.63 -1.88
CA ALA A 367 7.97 -28.46 -1.07
C ALA A 367 7.49 -27.16 -1.75
N ALA A 368 7.70 -27.03 -3.06
CA ALA A 368 7.22 -25.88 -3.82
C ALA A 368 5.69 -25.72 -3.75
N VAL A 369 4.93 -26.80 -3.91
CA VAL A 369 3.46 -26.74 -3.83
C VAL A 369 2.98 -26.41 -2.42
N ALA A 370 3.65 -26.92 -1.38
CA ALA A 370 3.34 -26.58 0.01
C ALA A 370 3.63 -25.10 0.29
N GLY A 371 4.85 -24.64 0.00
CA GLY A 371 5.26 -23.24 0.23
C GLY A 371 4.39 -22.22 -0.52
N LEU A 372 3.99 -22.51 -1.76
CA LEU A 372 3.09 -21.62 -2.51
C LEU A 372 1.67 -21.57 -1.93
N ARG A 373 1.18 -22.65 -1.31
CA ARG A 373 -0.12 -22.64 -0.61
C ARG A 373 -0.02 -21.85 0.68
N ASP A 374 1.01 -22.09 1.48
CA ASP A 374 1.23 -21.38 2.74
C ASP A 374 1.38 -19.88 2.50
N ALA A 375 2.15 -19.48 1.48
CA ALA A 375 2.28 -18.08 1.08
C ALA A 375 0.96 -17.48 0.58
N ALA A 376 0.10 -18.26 -0.10
CA ALA A 376 -1.20 -17.78 -0.54
C ALA A 376 -2.21 -17.62 0.61
N ASP A 377 -2.18 -18.53 1.58
CA ASP A 377 -3.03 -18.47 2.77
C ASP A 377 -2.61 -17.28 3.65
N GLU A 378 -1.31 -17.08 3.87
CA GLU A 378 -0.78 -15.90 4.56
C GLU A 378 -1.13 -14.61 3.81
N ALA A 379 -0.95 -14.55 2.49
CA ALA A 379 -1.34 -13.39 1.70
C ALA A 379 -2.84 -13.09 1.78
N THR A 380 -3.68 -14.11 1.94
CA THR A 380 -5.12 -13.94 2.16
C THR A 380 -5.40 -13.29 3.52
N LEU A 381 -4.71 -13.73 4.58
CA LEU A 381 -4.83 -13.13 5.92
C LEU A 381 -4.39 -11.66 5.94
N LEU A 382 -3.37 -11.32 5.14
CA LEU A 382 -2.85 -9.96 5.01
C LEU A 382 -3.69 -9.06 4.08
N GLY A 383 -4.70 -9.60 3.40
CA GLY A 383 -5.43 -8.88 2.35
C GLY A 383 -4.57 -8.52 1.13
N ALA A 384 -3.41 -9.17 0.95
CA ALA A 384 -2.47 -8.95 -0.14
C ALA A 384 -2.83 -9.81 -1.36
N ILE A 385 -3.93 -9.46 -2.03
CA ILE A 385 -4.49 -10.14 -3.20
C ILE A 385 -3.45 -10.32 -4.31
N ALA A 386 -2.61 -9.31 -4.58
CA ALA A 386 -1.57 -9.39 -5.60
C ALA A 386 -0.55 -10.53 -5.34
N VAL A 387 -0.10 -10.68 -4.08
CA VAL A 387 0.83 -11.75 -3.69
C VAL A 387 0.14 -13.12 -3.73
N ARG A 388 -1.11 -13.19 -3.27
CA ARG A 388 -1.93 -14.41 -3.37
C ARG A 388 -2.09 -14.87 -4.82
N ASN A 389 -2.35 -13.94 -5.73
CA ASN A 389 -2.56 -14.24 -7.14
C ASN A 389 -1.24 -14.55 -7.86
N TRP A 390 -0.12 -14.00 -7.39
CA TRP A 390 1.21 -14.46 -7.77
C TRP A 390 1.44 -15.93 -7.37
N SER A 391 1.19 -16.31 -6.12
CA SER A 391 1.27 -17.73 -5.70
C SER A 391 0.37 -18.63 -6.54
N ALA A 392 -0.82 -18.14 -6.90
CA ALA A 392 -1.74 -18.84 -7.79
C ALA A 392 -1.15 -19.08 -9.18
N ARG A 393 -0.48 -18.08 -9.77
CA ARG A 393 0.20 -18.17 -11.08
C ARG A 393 1.30 -19.24 -11.03
N GLU A 394 2.13 -19.24 -10.00
CA GLU A 394 3.19 -20.24 -9.84
C GLU A 394 2.62 -21.66 -9.65
N LEU A 395 1.57 -21.83 -8.83
CA LEU A 395 0.90 -23.12 -8.69
C LEU A 395 0.32 -23.64 -10.00
N ARG A 396 -0.22 -22.75 -10.85
CA ARG A 396 -0.72 -23.13 -12.18
C ARG A 396 0.37 -23.67 -13.08
N ARG A 397 1.59 -23.10 -13.04
CA ARG A 397 2.76 -23.65 -13.75
C ARG A 397 3.11 -25.07 -13.27
N LEU A 398 2.80 -25.38 -12.00
CA LEU A 398 2.91 -26.72 -11.42
C LEU A 398 1.65 -27.59 -11.59
N GLY A 399 0.72 -27.22 -12.48
CA GLY A 399 -0.52 -28.00 -12.70
C GLY A 399 -1.36 -28.14 -11.43
N ARG A 400 -1.31 -27.14 -10.53
CA ARG A 400 -2.12 -27.05 -9.32
C ARG A 400 -2.95 -25.77 -9.37
N ARG A 401 -4.07 -25.76 -8.66
CA ARG A 401 -4.93 -24.58 -8.51
C ARG A 401 -5.16 -24.31 -7.03
N LEU A 402 -5.05 -23.05 -6.63
CA LEU A 402 -5.52 -22.62 -5.31
C LEU A 402 -7.05 -22.75 -5.22
N ARG A 403 -7.54 -22.88 -4.00
CA ARG A 403 -8.96 -22.63 -3.71
C ARG A 403 -9.27 -21.16 -4.01
N PRO A 404 -10.49 -20.82 -4.45
CA PRO A 404 -10.88 -19.42 -4.59
C PRO A 404 -10.82 -18.74 -3.20
N ALA A 405 -10.59 -17.42 -3.16
CA ALA A 405 -10.74 -16.68 -1.92
C ALA A 405 -12.22 -16.63 -1.54
N ALA A 406 -12.51 -16.53 -0.24
CA ALA A 406 -13.89 -16.41 0.22
C ALA A 406 -14.51 -15.12 -0.37
N GLY A 407 -15.68 -15.22 -1.00
CA GLY A 407 -16.34 -14.08 -1.62
C GLY A 407 -15.64 -13.52 -2.87
N ALA A 408 -14.68 -14.24 -3.46
CA ALA A 408 -14.01 -13.82 -4.70
C ALA A 408 -14.93 -13.67 -5.92
N GLY A 409 -16.18 -14.10 -5.79
CA GLY A 409 -17.24 -13.86 -6.76
C GLY A 409 -17.40 -14.94 -7.82
N TRP A 410 -18.37 -14.72 -8.70
CA TRP A 410 -18.75 -15.65 -9.76
C TRP A 410 -17.65 -15.82 -10.82
N GLN A 411 -16.94 -14.74 -11.18
CA GLN A 411 -15.99 -14.77 -12.29
C GLN A 411 -14.75 -15.64 -12.02
N VAL A 412 -14.42 -15.92 -10.75
CA VAL A 412 -13.26 -16.77 -10.42
C VAL A 412 -13.53 -18.26 -10.59
N LEU A 413 -14.80 -18.65 -10.77
CA LEU A 413 -15.17 -20.02 -11.04
C LEU A 413 -14.92 -20.35 -12.51
N SER A 414 -14.33 -21.53 -12.77
CA SER A 414 -14.24 -22.07 -14.12
C SER A 414 -15.63 -22.33 -14.70
N GLU A 415 -15.75 -22.35 -16.03
CA GLU A 415 -17.01 -22.68 -16.72
C GLU A 415 -17.68 -23.94 -16.16
N ARG A 416 -16.87 -24.94 -15.81
CA ARG A 416 -17.38 -26.17 -15.24
C ARG A 416 -17.92 -26.02 -13.82
N GLU A 417 -17.23 -25.26 -12.99
CA GLU A 417 -17.71 -24.92 -11.65
C GLU A 417 -18.96 -24.06 -11.74
N GLN A 418 -19.04 -23.14 -12.69
CA GLN A 418 -20.22 -22.33 -12.97
C GLN A 418 -21.42 -23.21 -13.36
N GLN A 419 -21.27 -24.13 -14.31
CA GLN A 419 -22.33 -25.09 -14.67
C GLN A 419 -22.83 -25.90 -13.47
N VAL A 420 -21.89 -26.45 -12.67
CA VAL A 420 -22.22 -27.20 -11.45
C VAL A 420 -22.97 -26.33 -10.44
N THR A 421 -22.57 -25.06 -10.31
CA THR A 421 -23.16 -24.10 -9.37
C THR A 421 -24.57 -23.68 -9.79
N LEU A 422 -24.81 -23.45 -11.08
CA LEU A 422 -26.13 -23.11 -11.63
C LEU A 422 -27.12 -24.24 -11.43
N LEU A 423 -26.76 -25.46 -11.84
CA LEU A 423 -27.61 -26.64 -11.59
C LEU A 423 -27.84 -26.86 -10.10
N ALA A 424 -26.84 -26.53 -9.26
CA ALA A 424 -27.02 -26.63 -7.83
C ALA A 424 -27.97 -25.57 -7.25
N ALA A 425 -27.94 -24.35 -7.78
CA ALA A 425 -28.86 -23.27 -7.46
C ALA A 425 -30.31 -23.61 -7.88
N GLU A 426 -30.47 -24.34 -8.97
CA GLU A 426 -31.75 -24.88 -9.46
C GLU A 426 -32.25 -26.10 -8.65
N GLY A 427 -31.47 -26.57 -7.66
CA GLY A 427 -31.87 -27.64 -6.75
C GLY A 427 -31.44 -29.06 -7.14
N TYR A 428 -30.68 -29.25 -8.23
CA TYR A 428 -30.28 -30.58 -8.70
C TYR A 428 -29.33 -31.29 -7.73
N SER A 429 -29.63 -32.53 -7.31
CA SER A 429 -28.71 -33.30 -6.43
C SER A 429 -27.33 -33.55 -7.07
N ASN A 430 -26.29 -33.81 -6.26
CA ASN A 430 -24.95 -34.11 -6.80
C ASN A 430 -24.94 -35.28 -7.79
N ARG A 431 -25.84 -36.27 -7.60
CA ARG A 431 -26.02 -37.39 -8.52
C ARG A 431 -26.59 -36.93 -9.86
N MET A 432 -27.63 -36.10 -9.84
CA MET A 432 -28.26 -35.55 -11.04
C MET A 432 -27.31 -34.61 -11.80
N ILE A 433 -26.58 -33.75 -11.09
CA ILE A 433 -25.52 -32.90 -11.69
C ILE A 433 -24.44 -33.78 -12.33
N GLY A 434 -24.02 -34.83 -11.63
CA GLY A 434 -23.03 -35.78 -12.13
C GLY A 434 -23.49 -36.48 -13.41
N GLN A 435 -24.76 -36.87 -13.49
CA GLN A 435 -25.34 -37.46 -14.71
C GLN A 435 -25.45 -36.42 -15.84
N ALA A 436 -26.04 -35.26 -15.57
CA ALA A 436 -26.26 -34.20 -16.57
C ALA A 436 -24.95 -33.67 -17.17
N LEU A 437 -23.90 -33.62 -16.37
CA LEU A 437 -22.59 -33.12 -16.79
C LEU A 437 -21.60 -34.24 -17.10
N PHE A 438 -21.90 -35.53 -16.95
CA PHE A 438 -20.90 -36.61 -17.10
C PHE A 438 -19.71 -36.44 -16.13
N LEU A 439 -19.99 -36.19 -14.85
CA LEU A 439 -19.01 -36.05 -13.78
C LEU A 439 -19.26 -37.07 -12.65
N SER A 440 -18.19 -37.47 -11.96
CA SER A 440 -18.35 -38.23 -10.72
C SER A 440 -19.00 -37.38 -9.62
N GLY A 441 -19.76 -38.01 -8.71
CA GLY A 441 -20.35 -37.30 -7.56
C GLY A 441 -19.29 -36.61 -6.69
N ARG A 442 -18.08 -37.18 -6.60
CA ARG A 442 -16.95 -36.57 -5.88
C ARG A 442 -16.43 -35.32 -6.60
N THR A 443 -16.38 -35.32 -7.92
CA THR A 443 -16.02 -34.15 -8.73
C THR A 443 -17.03 -33.02 -8.56
N VAL A 444 -18.32 -33.34 -8.58
CA VAL A 444 -19.40 -32.36 -8.30
C VAL A 444 -19.26 -31.78 -6.90
N GLN A 445 -19.04 -32.61 -5.88
CA GLN A 445 -18.82 -32.15 -4.51
C GLN A 445 -17.62 -31.20 -4.40
N ASN A 446 -16.52 -31.50 -5.08
CA ASN A 446 -15.32 -30.66 -5.09
C ASN A 446 -15.58 -29.31 -5.79
N HIS A 447 -16.29 -29.31 -6.92
CA HIS A 447 -16.69 -28.07 -7.60
C HIS A 447 -17.61 -27.21 -6.74
N LEU A 448 -18.59 -27.83 -6.06
CA LEU A 448 -19.48 -27.11 -5.15
C LEU A 448 -18.77 -26.56 -3.93
N SER A 449 -17.82 -27.30 -3.35
CA SER A 449 -17.00 -26.79 -2.25
C SER A 449 -16.25 -25.52 -2.65
N ARG A 450 -15.71 -25.48 -3.87
CA ARG A 450 -15.06 -24.27 -4.41
C ARG A 450 -16.05 -23.15 -4.69
N ALA A 451 -17.22 -23.47 -5.25
CA ALA A 451 -18.28 -22.51 -5.52
C ALA A 451 -18.82 -21.84 -4.25
N LEU A 452 -19.03 -22.60 -3.18
CA LEU A 452 -19.48 -22.08 -1.89
C LEU A 452 -18.50 -21.04 -1.34
N ILE A 453 -17.19 -21.35 -1.37
CA ILE A 453 -16.15 -20.42 -0.94
C ILE A 453 -16.16 -19.17 -1.84
N ALA A 454 -16.11 -19.33 -3.16
CA ALA A 454 -16.07 -18.20 -4.09
C ALA A 454 -17.27 -17.26 -3.94
N LEU A 455 -18.47 -17.81 -3.73
CA LEU A 455 -19.69 -17.03 -3.54
C LEU A 455 -19.86 -16.49 -2.11
N GLY A 456 -19.01 -16.88 -1.16
CA GLY A 456 -19.22 -16.58 0.26
C GLY A 456 -20.48 -17.25 0.84
N ALA A 457 -20.93 -18.34 0.21
CA ALA A 457 -22.12 -19.06 0.63
C ALA A 457 -21.76 -20.05 1.75
N THR A 458 -22.45 -19.95 2.88
CA THR A 458 -22.25 -20.83 4.05
C THR A 458 -22.81 -22.23 3.83
N SER A 459 -23.71 -22.40 2.86
CA SER A 459 -24.34 -23.68 2.56
C SER A 459 -24.81 -23.76 1.11
N ARG A 460 -25.13 -24.97 0.65
CA ARG A 460 -25.68 -25.21 -0.68
C ARG A 460 -27.01 -24.46 -0.92
N SER A 461 -27.87 -24.37 0.10
CA SER A 461 -29.13 -23.64 0.00
C SER A 461 -28.94 -22.12 -0.08
N ALA A 462 -27.77 -21.61 0.34
CA ALA A 462 -27.42 -20.20 0.20
C ALA A 462 -26.84 -19.84 -1.18
N ILE A 463 -26.60 -20.82 -2.07
CA ILE A 463 -26.03 -20.58 -3.41
C ILE A 463 -26.90 -19.61 -4.25
N PRO A 464 -28.23 -19.77 -4.39
CA PRO A 464 -29.03 -18.87 -5.23
C PRO A 464 -28.93 -17.40 -4.81
N ALA A 465 -29.08 -17.12 -3.50
CA ALA A 465 -28.98 -15.76 -2.97
C ALA A 465 -27.58 -15.17 -3.11
N SER A 466 -26.54 -15.99 -2.88
CA SER A 466 -25.14 -15.54 -2.98
C SER A 466 -24.71 -15.35 -4.43
N LEU A 467 -25.23 -16.15 -5.35
CA LEU A 467 -25.04 -16.00 -6.79
C LEU A 467 -25.68 -14.71 -7.31
N GLY A 468 -26.90 -14.38 -6.86
CA GLY A 468 -27.55 -13.11 -7.18
C GLY A 468 -26.72 -11.90 -6.74
N ARG A 469 -26.30 -11.87 -5.47
CA ARG A 469 -25.41 -10.81 -4.95
C ARG A 469 -24.09 -10.72 -5.71
N SER A 470 -23.45 -11.86 -5.98
CA SER A 470 -22.14 -11.89 -6.65
C SER A 470 -22.21 -11.47 -8.12
N ARG A 471 -23.30 -11.76 -8.82
CA ARG A 471 -23.49 -11.32 -10.21
C ARG A 471 -23.76 -9.83 -10.28
N ILE A 472 -24.58 -9.30 -9.37
CA ILE A 472 -24.80 -7.87 -9.22
C ILE A 472 -23.48 -7.16 -8.90
N SER A 473 -22.69 -7.66 -7.93
CA SER A 473 -21.38 -7.08 -7.62
C SER A 473 -20.45 -7.11 -8.82
N SER A 474 -20.38 -8.22 -9.56
CA SER A 474 -19.55 -8.32 -10.77
C SER A 474 -19.94 -7.37 -11.90
N GLU A 475 -21.21 -7.00 -11.99
CA GLU A 475 -21.70 -6.05 -13.00
C GLU A 475 -21.50 -4.59 -12.54
N LEU A 476 -21.51 -4.35 -11.22
CA LEU A 476 -21.18 -3.06 -10.60
C LEU A 476 -19.66 -2.81 -10.49
N ASP A 477 -18.85 -3.88 -10.50
CA ASP A 477 -17.40 -3.82 -10.52
C ASP A 477 -16.91 -3.13 -11.80
N GLY A 478 -16.01 -2.14 -11.64
CA GLY A 478 -15.52 -1.30 -12.72
C GLY A 478 -16.29 0.00 -12.95
N LEU A 479 -17.38 0.27 -12.23
CA LEU A 479 -17.94 1.63 -12.11
C LEU A 479 -17.29 2.39 -10.95
N THR A 480 -17.05 3.70 -11.15
CA THR A 480 -16.75 4.61 -10.03
C THR A 480 -17.95 4.70 -9.09
N GLU A 481 -17.72 5.07 -7.83
CA GLU A 481 -18.81 5.25 -6.86
C GLU A 481 -19.91 6.19 -7.39
N ARG A 482 -19.50 7.26 -8.07
CA ARG A 482 -20.44 8.20 -8.67
C ARG A 482 -21.26 7.60 -9.81
N GLN A 483 -20.63 6.77 -10.64
CA GLN A 483 -21.34 6.04 -11.70
C GLN A 483 -22.28 4.98 -11.11
N ARG A 484 -21.92 4.33 -9.99
CA ARG A 484 -22.82 3.41 -9.29
C ARG A 484 -24.07 4.12 -8.75
N GLN A 485 -23.90 5.27 -8.12
CA GLN A 485 -25.01 6.11 -7.67
C GLN A 485 -25.94 6.51 -8.82
N VAL A 486 -25.36 6.98 -9.94
CA VAL A 486 -26.13 7.31 -11.15
C VAL A 486 -26.83 6.09 -11.73
N ALA A 487 -26.17 4.93 -11.84
CA ALA A 487 -26.76 3.69 -12.34
C ALA A 487 -27.93 3.20 -11.47
N SER A 488 -27.79 3.29 -10.14
CA SER A 488 -28.85 2.95 -9.17
C SER A 488 -30.08 3.83 -9.36
N LEU A 489 -29.91 5.15 -9.47
CA LEU A 489 -31.03 6.07 -9.68
C LEU A 489 -31.67 5.92 -11.06
N VAL A 490 -30.88 5.58 -12.09
CA VAL A 490 -31.39 5.20 -13.41
C VAL A 490 -32.29 3.96 -13.30
N ALA A 491 -31.87 2.95 -12.54
CA ALA A 491 -32.63 1.71 -12.32
C ALA A 491 -33.93 1.92 -11.55
N GLN A 492 -33.96 2.92 -10.66
CA GLN A 492 -35.17 3.38 -9.97
C GLN A 492 -36.11 4.21 -10.87
N GLY A 493 -35.78 4.39 -12.15
CA GLY A 493 -36.60 5.13 -13.10
C GLY A 493 -36.55 6.66 -12.94
N ARG A 494 -35.60 7.20 -12.17
CA ARG A 494 -35.42 8.66 -12.03
C ARG A 494 -35.07 9.29 -13.37
N SER A 495 -35.40 10.56 -13.60
CA SER A 495 -34.96 11.33 -14.77
C SER A 495 -33.57 11.96 -14.55
N ASN A 496 -32.87 12.39 -15.60
CA ASN A 496 -31.58 13.08 -15.43
C ASN A 496 -31.69 14.31 -14.52
N ARG A 497 -32.79 15.06 -14.62
CA ARG A 497 -33.09 16.20 -13.75
C ARG A 497 -33.22 15.79 -12.29
N ALA A 498 -34.00 14.74 -12.01
CA ALA A 498 -34.15 14.24 -10.64
C ALA A 498 -32.82 13.74 -10.07
N ILE A 499 -32.02 13.03 -10.88
CA ILE A 499 -30.68 12.57 -10.49
C ILE A 499 -29.75 13.76 -10.22
N SER A 500 -29.84 14.82 -11.03
CA SER A 500 -29.03 16.03 -10.89
C SER A 500 -29.30 16.74 -9.56
N GLU A 501 -30.58 16.82 -9.18
CA GLU A 501 -31.06 17.41 -7.92
C GLU A 501 -30.65 16.55 -6.72
N GLU A 502 -30.85 15.24 -6.80
CA GLU A 502 -30.57 14.29 -5.72
C GLU A 502 -29.07 14.16 -5.44
N LEU A 503 -28.24 14.23 -6.48
CA LEU A 503 -26.80 14.08 -6.35
C LEU A 503 -26.05 15.42 -6.24
N GLY A 504 -26.70 16.57 -6.43
CA GLY A 504 -26.04 17.89 -6.37
C GLY A 504 -25.05 18.13 -7.51
N ILE A 505 -25.33 17.60 -8.72
CA ILE A 505 -24.48 17.77 -9.92
C ILE A 505 -25.30 18.28 -11.10
N SER A 506 -24.65 18.83 -12.13
CA SER A 506 -25.35 19.32 -13.32
C SER A 506 -25.96 18.18 -14.15
N ASN A 507 -27.07 18.44 -14.86
CA ASN A 507 -27.65 17.51 -15.84
C ASN A 507 -26.63 17.00 -16.86
N LYS A 508 -25.74 17.87 -17.34
CA LYS A 508 -24.67 17.53 -18.29
C LYS A 508 -23.65 16.57 -17.67
N THR A 509 -23.43 16.65 -16.36
CA THR A 509 -22.57 15.72 -15.61
C THR A 509 -23.23 14.35 -15.49
N VAL A 510 -24.54 14.30 -15.23
CA VAL A 510 -25.32 13.05 -15.21
C VAL A 510 -25.26 12.35 -16.57
N GLU A 511 -25.42 13.08 -17.68
CA GLU A 511 -25.30 12.54 -19.04
C GLU A 511 -23.92 11.95 -19.31
N LYS A 512 -22.85 12.65 -18.92
CA LYS A 512 -21.48 12.12 -19.02
C LYS A 512 -21.29 10.83 -18.22
N HIS A 513 -21.83 10.75 -17.00
CA HIS A 513 -21.78 9.52 -16.21
C HIS A 513 -22.55 8.37 -16.90
N ILE A 514 -23.75 8.63 -17.44
CA ILE A 514 -24.53 7.64 -18.18
C ILE A 514 -23.78 7.15 -19.43
N GLN A 515 -23.16 8.06 -20.19
CA GLN A 515 -22.41 7.70 -21.39
C GLN A 515 -21.16 6.88 -21.05
N ALA A 516 -20.47 7.21 -19.96
CA ALA A 516 -19.38 6.39 -19.44
C ALA A 516 -19.86 5.00 -18.98
N ILE A 517 -21.06 4.90 -18.40
CA ILE A 517 -21.68 3.60 -18.05
C ILE A 517 -22.01 2.80 -19.31
N PHE A 518 -22.54 3.44 -20.37
CA PHE A 518 -22.80 2.78 -21.66
C PHE A 518 -21.54 2.13 -22.23
N SER A 519 -20.45 2.90 -22.30
CA SER A 519 -19.17 2.40 -22.80
C SER A 519 -18.60 1.29 -21.92
N ARG A 520 -18.67 1.41 -20.59
CA ARG A 520 -18.12 0.39 -19.67
C ARG A 520 -18.95 -0.89 -19.66
N TRP A 521 -20.27 -0.78 -19.62
CA TRP A 521 -21.16 -1.93 -19.55
C TRP A 521 -21.54 -2.48 -20.93
N HIS A 522 -21.14 -1.85 -22.03
CA HIS A 522 -21.53 -2.28 -23.38
C HIS A 522 -23.06 -2.34 -23.52
N VAL A 523 -23.76 -1.35 -22.95
CA VAL A 523 -25.19 -1.12 -23.19
C VAL A 523 -25.39 0.07 -24.10
N SER A 524 -26.39 -0.03 -24.97
CA SER A 524 -26.74 1.02 -25.92
C SER A 524 -27.88 1.92 -25.44
N SER A 525 -28.46 1.66 -24.25
CA SER A 525 -29.63 2.39 -23.78
C SER A 525 -29.71 2.51 -22.26
N ARG A 526 -30.43 3.54 -21.80
CA ARG A 526 -30.76 3.79 -20.39
C ARG A 526 -31.48 2.59 -19.77
N THR A 527 -32.40 1.99 -20.52
CA THR A 527 -33.09 0.76 -20.14
C THR A 527 -32.12 -0.42 -19.99
N GLY A 528 -31.08 -0.47 -20.82
CA GLY A 528 -29.99 -1.43 -20.66
C GLY A 528 -29.22 -1.28 -19.34
N ILE A 529 -29.03 -0.05 -18.84
CA ILE A 529 -28.48 0.19 -17.49
C ILE A 529 -29.44 -0.34 -16.43
N ALA A 530 -30.72 0.04 -16.51
CA ALA A 530 -31.74 -0.38 -15.54
C ALA A 530 -31.85 -1.91 -15.45
N ASN A 531 -31.85 -2.61 -16.59
CA ASN A 531 -31.94 -4.07 -16.64
C ASN A 531 -30.74 -4.79 -16.01
N ARG A 532 -29.53 -4.20 -16.08
CA ARG A 532 -28.35 -4.75 -15.40
C ARG A 532 -28.40 -4.57 -13.89
N VAL A 533 -28.99 -3.48 -13.42
CA VAL A 533 -29.15 -3.22 -11.98
C VAL A 533 -30.33 -3.99 -11.36
N LEU A 534 -31.38 -4.28 -12.15
CA LEU A 534 -32.65 -4.87 -11.67
C LEU A 534 -32.74 -6.41 -11.70
N LEU A 535 -31.66 -7.16 -11.99
CA LEU A 535 -31.66 -8.60 -11.68
C LEU A 535 -31.85 -8.75 -10.15
N PRO A 536 -32.82 -9.56 -9.68
CA PRO A 536 -33.61 -9.20 -8.50
C PRO A 536 -32.81 -9.25 -7.19
N LEU A 537 -32.82 -8.13 -6.47
CA LEU A 537 -32.70 -8.12 -5.01
C LEU A 537 -33.94 -8.84 -4.44
N PRO A 538 -33.80 -9.74 -3.44
CA PRO A 538 -34.94 -10.43 -2.85
C PRO A 538 -35.88 -9.38 -2.26
N THR A 539 -37.02 -9.18 -2.91
CA THR A 539 -38.16 -8.50 -2.31
C THR A 539 -38.71 -9.40 -1.23
N ASP A 540 -38.63 -8.93 0.01
CA ASP A 540 -39.37 -9.44 1.16
C ASP A 540 -40.85 -9.60 0.76
N GLN A 541 -41.28 -10.84 0.54
CA GLN A 541 -42.69 -11.13 0.36
C GLN A 541 -43.34 -11.11 1.72
N SER A 542 -44.00 -9.98 2.00
CA SER A 542 -45.13 -9.87 2.89
C SER A 542 -45.94 -11.16 2.97
N LYS A 543 -46.06 -11.70 4.20
CA LYS A 543 -47.20 -12.51 4.64
C LYS A 543 -48.51 -11.93 4.09
N PRO A 544 -49.39 -12.76 3.51
CA PRO A 544 -50.82 -12.60 3.70
C PRO A 544 -51.27 -13.41 4.94
N ALA A 545 -52.39 -12.95 5.51
CA ALA A 545 -52.97 -13.32 6.79
C ALA A 545 -53.10 -14.82 7.08
#